data_AF-A0A8B6BQC4-F1
#
_entry.id   AF-A0A8B6BQC4-F1
#
_cell.length_a   1.000
_cell.length_b   1.000
_cell.length_c   1.000
_cell.angle_alpha   90.00
_cell.angle_beta   90.00
_cell.angle_gamma   90.00
#
_symmetry.space_group_name_H-M   'P 1'
#
loop_
_entity.id
_entity.type
_entity.pdbx_description
1 polymer ?
#
loop_
_entity_poly.entity_id
_entity_poly.type
_entity_poly.pdbx_seq_one_letter_code
_entity_poly.pdbx_strand_id
1 'polypeptide(L)'
;MESGSWNTSCAILNTVKREMHPYPIYENKKEDQNGSSGSVCVGFQTYACTQTSVRYVSYRTKCGAFGWKRCRRSRKAYYRSYKTCSRKCPPVDGNWSSWISWNGWSTCTKNCGTGGQARSRTRACTNPGPLNGGKQCPGLTTGIERRQCNTNPCPVDGKWSSWTSWSSWSTCTKNCGTGKQVRTKTRSCSNPKPLYGGNQCPGLTTGVENRQCNTNPCPIDGSWSVWTSWNNWSICTKSCGTGDQVRNKTRSCTNPEPLYGGKQCPGLPTGVENRQCNTNLCPVDGNWSPWISWSSWSTCTKNCGNGSQGRTRTRSCTNPKPLHGGQQCPGLTTGVENRQCNTNPCPVNGGWSSYGSWSPWTSCTVPCGGGSQSRDKHRICSNPEPKYGGSHCVGSSSETASLPCNISPCPINGGWSSHGNWSPWSSCNVTCGGGKKTRKRERTCSNPVPKYGGNQCVGIRTETAADSCSPVPCPIDGDWSSFKSWSPWSSCNVTCGGGTKSRSKNRTCTNPEPKYGGQSCVGSTTEKSTVFCNSMPCP
;
A
#
# COMPACT_ATOMS: atom_id res chain seq x y z
N MET A 1 59.48 -21.84 -69.61
CA MET A 1 60.21 -22.83 -70.41
C MET A 1 59.86 -22.60 -71.87
N GLU A 2 60.61 -21.71 -72.52
CA GLU A 2 60.62 -21.57 -73.98
C GLU A 2 62.07 -21.29 -74.36
N SER A 3 62.65 -22.16 -75.19
CA SER A 3 64.05 -22.04 -75.61
C SER A 3 64.19 -22.63 -77.01
N GLY A 4 63.89 -21.81 -78.01
CA GLY A 4 64.26 -22.07 -79.39
C GLY A 4 65.76 -21.82 -79.58
N SER A 5 66.46 -22.79 -80.16
CA SER A 5 67.83 -22.65 -80.65
C SER A 5 67.91 -21.72 -81.87
N TRP A 6 69.12 -21.35 -82.31
CA TRP A 6 69.63 -21.59 -83.68
C TRP A 6 71.11 -21.16 -83.78
N ASN A 7 71.92 -21.99 -84.43
CA ASN A 7 73.32 -21.71 -84.80
C ASN A 7 73.37 -20.80 -86.04
N THR A 8 74.50 -20.10 -86.29
CA THR A 8 75.47 -20.43 -87.37
C THR A 8 76.62 -19.41 -87.51
N SER A 9 77.63 -19.80 -88.30
CA SER A 9 79.01 -19.28 -88.33
C SER A 9 79.34 -18.50 -89.63
N CYS A 10 80.64 -18.23 -89.84
CA CYS A 10 81.33 -17.83 -91.10
C CYS A 10 81.38 -16.32 -91.44
N ALA A 11 82.37 -15.80 -92.19
CA ALA A 11 83.76 -16.24 -92.45
C ALA A 11 84.54 -15.15 -93.23
N ILE A 12 85.83 -14.95 -92.90
CA ILE A 12 86.99 -14.68 -93.78
C ILE A 12 86.87 -13.59 -94.89
N LEU A 13 87.71 -12.54 -94.82
CA LEU A 13 88.77 -12.23 -95.82
C LEU A 13 89.52 -10.93 -95.46
N ASN A 14 90.86 -10.98 -95.43
CA ASN A 14 91.73 -9.80 -95.35
C ASN A 14 93.09 -10.10 -95.99
N THR A 15 93.51 -9.29 -96.96
CA THR A 15 94.87 -9.28 -97.52
C THR A 15 95.35 -7.85 -97.62
N VAL A 16 96.52 -7.57 -97.02
CA VAL A 16 97.14 -6.24 -97.03
C VAL A 16 98.59 -6.37 -97.48
N LYS A 17 98.99 -5.58 -98.47
CA LYS A 17 100.39 -5.24 -98.76
C LYS A 17 100.57 -3.72 -98.65
N ARG A 18 101.66 -3.30 -98.02
CA ARG A 18 102.22 -1.94 -98.10
C ARG A 18 103.74 -2.05 -98.25
N GLU A 19 104.32 -1.06 -98.91
CA GLU A 19 105.73 -0.99 -99.31
C GLU A 19 106.49 0.12 -98.57
N MET A 20 107.78 0.24 -98.91
CA MET A 20 108.71 1.38 -98.70
C MET A 20 109.35 1.47 -97.29
N HIS A 21 110.63 1.81 -97.04
CA HIS A 21 111.93 2.03 -97.74
C HIS A 21 112.80 2.82 -96.69
N PRO A 22 114.11 3.16 -96.90
CA PRO A 22 115.31 2.33 -97.09
C PRO A 22 116.51 2.80 -96.19
N TYR A 23 117.77 2.53 -96.62
CA TYR A 23 119.10 3.11 -96.22
C TYR A 23 120.01 2.33 -95.21
N PRO A 24 121.38 2.45 -95.26
CA PRO A 24 122.23 1.49 -96.02
C PRO A 24 123.55 1.04 -95.29
N ILE A 25 124.46 0.29 -95.97
CA ILE A 25 125.95 0.50 -96.08
C ILE A 25 126.74 -0.74 -96.65
N TYR A 26 127.45 -0.53 -97.78
CA TYR A 26 128.71 -1.15 -98.31
C TYR A 26 128.83 -2.67 -98.64
N GLU A 27 128.93 -3.03 -99.94
CA GLU A 27 130.13 -3.45 -100.74
C GLU A 27 130.31 -5.00 -100.83
N ASN A 28 130.70 -5.67 -101.93
CA ASN A 28 131.48 -5.29 -103.13
C ASN A 28 131.21 -6.22 -104.37
N LYS A 29 131.18 -5.66 -105.59
CA LYS A 29 131.52 -6.25 -106.94
C LYS A 29 130.70 -7.46 -107.49
N LYS A 30 130.47 -7.62 -108.81
CA LYS A 30 131.13 -7.04 -110.02
C LYS A 30 130.18 -7.03 -111.26
N GLU A 31 130.39 -6.10 -112.20
CA GLU A 31 129.68 -5.99 -113.50
C GLU A 31 130.41 -6.69 -114.67
N ASP A 32 129.76 -6.74 -115.85
CA ASP A 32 130.36 -7.15 -117.12
C ASP A 32 129.83 -6.37 -118.36
N GLN A 33 130.74 -6.08 -119.31
CA GLN A 33 130.58 -5.72 -120.75
C GLN A 33 130.29 -4.27 -121.30
N ASN A 34 130.96 -4.01 -122.44
CA ASN A 34 130.89 -2.86 -123.39
C ASN A 34 129.69 -3.02 -124.38
N GLY A 35 129.30 -2.11 -125.30
CA GLY A 35 129.71 -0.74 -125.67
C GLY A 35 129.25 -0.30 -127.09
N SER A 36 128.95 1.01 -127.26
CA SER A 36 129.38 1.95 -128.34
C SER A 36 128.98 1.88 -129.84
N SER A 37 128.78 3.09 -130.42
CA SER A 37 129.02 3.53 -131.82
C SER A 37 128.99 5.10 -131.91
N GLY A 38 129.45 5.82 -132.94
CA GLY A 38 130.39 5.51 -134.04
C GLY A 38 130.23 6.30 -135.37
N SER A 39 130.82 7.51 -135.54
CA SER A 39 130.97 8.20 -136.87
C SER A 39 132.02 9.34 -136.93
N VAL A 40 132.32 9.87 -138.14
CA VAL A 40 133.61 10.46 -138.59
C VAL A 40 133.57 11.99 -138.85
N CYS A 41 134.72 12.68 -138.79
CA CYS A 41 134.89 14.11 -139.12
C CYS A 41 135.84 14.37 -140.31
N VAL A 42 135.59 15.43 -141.09
CA VAL A 42 136.39 15.85 -142.28
C VAL A 42 137.02 17.24 -142.05
N GLY A 43 138.14 17.56 -142.72
CA GLY A 43 138.78 18.90 -142.75
C GLY A 43 140.13 18.99 -142.01
N PHE A 44 141.12 19.64 -142.62
CA PHE A 44 142.56 19.55 -142.31
C PHE A 44 143.12 20.55 -141.27
N GLN A 45 144.23 20.14 -140.63
CA GLN A 45 145.30 20.94 -139.98
C GLN A 45 144.97 21.68 -138.66
N THR A 46 145.90 21.91 -137.71
CA THR A 46 147.28 21.41 -137.48
C THR A 46 147.39 20.82 -136.05
N TYR A 47 148.47 20.09 -135.72
CA TYR A 47 148.63 19.38 -134.43
C TYR A 47 149.92 19.77 -133.67
N ALA A 48 149.86 19.82 -132.33
CA ALA A 48 151.01 20.06 -131.43
C ALA A 48 151.29 18.84 -130.52
N CYS A 49 152.53 18.32 -130.56
CA CYS A 49 152.92 17.04 -129.94
C CYS A 49 154.15 17.17 -129.01
N THR A 50 154.13 16.53 -127.83
CA THR A 50 155.19 16.56 -126.78
C THR A 50 155.91 15.20 -126.62
N GLN A 51 157.13 15.16 -126.04
CA GLN A 51 158.00 13.97 -125.94
C GLN A 51 158.53 13.71 -124.51
N THR A 52 158.64 12.44 -124.09
CA THR A 52 159.12 12.01 -122.74
C THR A 52 160.05 10.78 -122.77
N SER A 53 160.86 10.54 -121.73
CA SER A 53 161.89 9.47 -121.67
C SER A 53 162.03 8.76 -120.29
N VAL A 54 162.48 7.48 -120.26
CA VAL A 54 162.45 6.56 -119.07
C VAL A 54 163.71 5.64 -118.98
N ARG A 55 164.06 5.10 -117.78
CA ARG A 55 165.32 4.36 -117.42
C ARG A 55 165.13 2.88 -116.96
N TYR A 56 166.12 1.99 -117.18
CA TYR A 56 166.13 0.53 -116.81
C TYR A 56 167.50 0.02 -116.24
N VAL A 57 167.57 -1.14 -115.51
CA VAL A 57 168.76 -1.64 -114.75
C VAL A 57 168.89 -3.21 -114.67
N SER A 58 170.10 -3.83 -114.63
CA SER A 58 170.34 -5.31 -114.52
C SER A 58 171.64 -5.77 -113.74
N TYR A 59 171.84 -7.08 -113.47
CA TYR A 59 172.91 -7.67 -112.58
C TYR A 59 173.55 -9.03 -113.05
N ARG A 60 174.79 -9.39 -112.62
CA ARG A 60 175.48 -10.72 -112.83
C ARG A 60 176.45 -11.17 -111.70
N THR A 61 176.81 -12.47 -111.61
CA THR A 61 177.68 -13.13 -110.57
C THR A 61 178.72 -14.12 -111.17
N LYS A 62 179.87 -14.39 -110.51
CA LYS A 62 180.86 -15.46 -110.84
C LYS A 62 181.58 -16.02 -109.58
N CYS A 63 182.06 -17.28 -109.62
CA CYS A 63 182.94 -17.95 -108.62
C CYS A 63 184.00 -18.86 -109.29
N GLY A 64 185.09 -19.22 -108.59
CA GLY A 64 186.26 -19.97 -109.10
C GLY A 64 186.59 -21.28 -108.36
N ALA A 65 187.61 -22.01 -108.83
CA ALA A 65 187.83 -23.44 -108.58
C ALA A 65 188.63 -23.82 -107.30
N PHE A 66 188.49 -25.11 -106.92
CA PHE A 66 188.96 -25.78 -105.69
C PHE A 66 188.32 -25.30 -104.37
N GLY A 67 187.79 -26.25 -103.59
CA GLY A 67 187.57 -26.11 -102.14
C GLY A 67 186.71 -24.93 -101.63
N TRP A 68 185.46 -24.83 -102.07
CA TRP A 68 184.35 -24.03 -101.49
C TRP A 68 184.68 -23.04 -100.34
N LYS A 69 184.74 -21.72 -100.64
CA LYS A 69 183.98 -20.61 -99.98
C LYS A 69 184.38 -19.19 -100.47
N ARG A 70 183.38 -18.35 -100.84
CA ARG A 70 183.35 -16.87 -101.18
C ARG A 70 182.98 -16.50 -102.65
N CYS A 71 182.59 -15.23 -102.91
CA CYS A 71 181.73 -14.79 -104.06
C CYS A 71 181.96 -13.33 -104.55
N ARG A 72 181.48 -12.93 -105.76
CA ARG A 72 181.18 -11.51 -106.11
C ARG A 72 180.14 -11.27 -107.24
N ARG A 73 179.47 -10.10 -107.23
CA ARG A 73 178.29 -9.70 -108.06
C ARG A 73 178.34 -8.21 -108.51
N SER A 74 177.80 -7.81 -109.69
CA SER A 74 177.84 -6.40 -110.22
C SER A 74 176.61 -5.98 -111.10
N ARG A 75 176.46 -4.68 -111.47
CA ARG A 75 175.20 -4.02 -111.97
C ARG A 75 175.39 -3.00 -113.15
N LYS A 76 174.41 -2.77 -114.06
CA LYS A 76 174.39 -1.77 -115.20
C LYS A 76 172.99 -1.16 -115.53
N ALA A 77 172.87 -0.05 -116.30
CA ALA A 77 171.61 0.68 -116.62
C ALA A 77 171.55 1.51 -117.96
N TYR A 78 170.36 1.82 -118.56
CA TYR A 78 170.14 2.64 -119.82
C TYR A 78 168.69 3.24 -120.01
N TYR A 79 168.36 3.97 -121.13
CA TYR A 79 167.12 4.81 -121.34
C TYR A 79 166.37 4.69 -122.73
N ARG A 80 165.10 5.19 -122.90
CA ARG A 80 164.26 5.25 -124.17
C ARG A 80 163.09 6.32 -124.18
N SER A 81 162.44 6.71 -125.33
CA SER A 81 161.43 7.83 -125.46
C SER A 81 160.35 7.79 -126.62
N TYR A 82 159.20 8.57 -126.55
CA TYR A 82 158.03 8.64 -127.53
C TYR A 82 157.08 9.92 -127.48
N LYS A 83 156.06 10.13 -128.40
CA LYS A 83 155.17 11.37 -128.61
C LYS A 83 153.62 11.17 -128.95
N THR A 84 152.69 12.16 -128.73
CA THR A 84 151.17 12.15 -129.04
C THR A 84 150.40 13.55 -129.21
N CYS A 85 149.14 13.64 -129.75
CA CYS A 85 148.33 14.87 -130.19
C CYS A 85 146.70 14.80 -130.18
N SER A 86 145.83 15.88 -130.31
CA SER A 86 144.27 15.90 -130.24
C SER A 86 143.40 17.11 -130.88
N ARG A 87 141.99 17.14 -130.90
CA ARG A 87 141.02 18.10 -131.65
C ARG A 87 139.58 18.45 -130.99
N LYS A 88 138.74 19.48 -131.41
CA LYS A 88 137.36 19.95 -130.87
C LYS A 88 136.27 20.61 -131.86
N CYS A 89 134.98 20.87 -131.44
CA CYS A 89 133.73 21.37 -132.21
C CYS A 89 132.63 22.25 -131.41
N PRO A 90 131.52 22.84 -132.00
CA PRO A 90 130.56 23.88 -131.41
C PRO A 90 128.99 23.59 -131.15
N PRO A 91 128.16 24.52 -130.54
CA PRO A 91 126.79 24.35 -129.87
C PRO A 91 125.41 24.51 -130.62
N VAL A 92 124.26 24.08 -130.00
CA VAL A 92 122.81 24.25 -130.43
C VAL A 92 121.78 24.35 -129.26
N ASP A 93 120.82 25.31 -129.28
CA ASP A 93 119.76 25.56 -128.24
C ASP A 93 118.43 24.75 -128.43
N GLY A 94 117.59 24.60 -127.37
CA GLY A 94 116.35 23.78 -127.39
C GLY A 94 115.00 24.50 -127.12
N ASN A 95 113.87 23.81 -127.36
CA ASN A 95 112.49 24.34 -127.34
C ASN A 95 111.42 23.32 -126.80
N TRP A 96 110.28 23.83 -126.32
CA TRP A 96 109.23 23.07 -125.61
C TRP A 96 108.31 22.23 -126.52
N SER A 97 107.86 21.07 -126.01
CA SER A 97 106.73 20.31 -126.53
C SER A 97 105.38 20.94 -126.18
N SER A 98 104.33 20.55 -126.91
CA SER A 98 102.94 20.80 -126.48
C SER A 98 102.65 20.20 -125.09
N TRP A 99 101.70 20.81 -124.38
CA TRP A 99 101.18 20.28 -123.13
C TRP A 99 100.36 19.01 -123.35
N ILE A 100 100.59 18.00 -122.51
CA ILE A 100 99.72 16.83 -122.36
C ILE A 100 98.37 17.32 -121.76
N SER A 101 97.28 16.61 -122.04
CA SER A 101 95.96 16.89 -121.47
C SER A 101 95.93 16.80 -119.94
N TRP A 102 94.95 17.46 -119.31
CA TRP A 102 94.77 17.41 -117.86
C TRP A 102 94.35 16.02 -117.38
N ASN A 103 94.96 15.57 -116.28
CA ASN A 103 94.51 14.41 -115.51
C ASN A 103 93.13 14.65 -114.86
N GLY A 104 92.51 13.59 -114.36
CA GLY A 104 91.28 13.68 -113.58
C GLY A 104 91.44 14.44 -112.25
N TRP A 105 90.32 14.89 -111.68
CA TRP A 105 90.27 15.54 -110.37
C TRP A 105 90.46 14.55 -109.22
N SER A 106 91.22 14.92 -108.19
CA SER A 106 91.36 14.13 -106.95
C SER A 106 90.04 13.97 -106.19
N THR A 107 89.97 13.04 -105.24
CA THR A 107 88.88 13.00 -104.24
C THR A 107 88.83 14.29 -103.41
N CYS A 108 87.67 14.59 -102.81
CA CYS A 108 87.47 15.78 -101.99
C CYS A 108 88.11 15.61 -100.61
N THR A 109 88.80 16.64 -100.10
CA THR A 109 89.50 16.58 -98.80
C THR A 109 88.59 16.57 -97.56
N LYS A 110 87.29 16.84 -97.70
CA LYS A 110 86.32 16.80 -96.58
C LYS A 110 84.98 16.25 -97.07
N ASN A 111 84.22 15.63 -96.16
CA ASN A 111 82.87 15.14 -96.45
C ASN A 111 81.78 16.22 -96.22
N CYS A 112 82.07 17.23 -95.39
CA CYS A 112 81.25 18.43 -95.18
C CYS A 112 82.17 19.62 -94.78
N GLY A 113 81.66 20.85 -94.83
CA GLY A 113 82.40 22.04 -94.40
C GLY A 113 83.52 22.49 -95.35
N THR A 114 83.28 22.40 -96.66
CA THR A 114 84.14 22.86 -97.77
C THR A 114 85.53 22.22 -97.82
N GLY A 115 85.68 21.23 -98.69
CA GLY A 115 86.96 20.64 -99.09
C GLY A 115 87.45 21.16 -100.45
N GLY A 116 88.57 20.61 -100.93
CA GLY A 116 89.15 20.92 -102.23
C GLY A 116 89.51 19.68 -103.06
N GLN A 117 89.62 19.86 -104.38
CA GLN A 117 90.15 18.89 -105.35
C GLN A 117 91.24 19.57 -106.19
N ALA A 118 92.17 18.78 -106.74
CA ALA A 118 93.20 19.26 -107.66
C ALA A 118 93.38 18.33 -108.88
N ARG A 119 93.91 18.87 -109.98
CA ARG A 119 94.38 18.11 -111.17
C ARG A 119 95.64 18.74 -111.78
N SER A 120 96.39 17.99 -112.59
CA SER A 120 97.68 18.41 -113.17
C SER A 120 97.87 18.00 -114.64
N ARG A 121 98.82 18.65 -115.34
CA ARG A 121 99.30 18.32 -116.71
C ARG A 121 100.77 18.66 -116.90
N THR A 122 101.46 18.06 -117.89
CA THR A 122 102.93 18.21 -118.09
C THR A 122 103.36 18.49 -119.54
N ARG A 123 104.60 18.98 -119.74
CA ARG A 123 105.31 19.20 -121.03
C ARG A 123 106.82 18.99 -120.88
N ALA A 124 107.56 18.76 -121.97
CA ALA A 124 109.00 18.48 -121.97
C ALA A 124 109.80 19.35 -122.97
N CYS A 125 111.08 19.62 -122.68
CA CYS A 125 111.97 20.45 -123.52
C CYS A 125 112.72 19.58 -124.54
N THR A 126 112.03 19.17 -125.60
CA THR A 126 112.50 18.11 -126.51
C THR A 126 112.38 18.41 -128.00
N ASN A 127 111.89 19.59 -128.41
CA ASN A 127 111.55 19.84 -129.83
C ASN A 127 112.10 21.17 -130.38
N PRO A 128 113.42 21.30 -130.62
CA PRO A 128 114.47 20.30 -130.37
C PRO A 128 114.98 20.32 -128.92
N GLY A 129 115.75 19.30 -128.53
CA GLY A 129 116.51 19.32 -127.26
C GLY A 129 117.84 20.08 -127.39
N PRO A 130 118.38 20.69 -126.31
CA PRO A 130 119.65 21.42 -126.37
C PRO A 130 120.85 20.46 -126.54
N LEU A 131 121.81 20.82 -127.40
CA LEU A 131 122.99 20.02 -127.73
C LEU A 131 124.28 20.86 -127.73
N ASN A 132 125.43 20.19 -127.53
CA ASN A 132 126.77 20.77 -127.63
C ASN A 132 127.01 22.08 -126.82
N GLY A 133 126.20 22.36 -125.79
CA GLY A 133 126.32 23.53 -124.91
C GLY A 133 125.21 24.58 -125.04
N GLY A 134 124.14 24.33 -125.79
CA GLY A 134 123.03 25.27 -125.90
C GLY A 134 122.05 25.30 -124.70
N LYS A 135 121.18 26.30 -124.71
CA LYS A 135 120.30 26.68 -123.58
C LYS A 135 119.07 25.78 -123.43
N GLN A 136 118.69 25.55 -122.17
CA GLN A 136 117.48 24.83 -121.75
C GLN A 136 116.24 25.73 -121.82
N CYS A 137 115.06 25.12 -121.99
CA CYS A 137 113.79 25.83 -122.10
C CYS A 137 113.36 26.47 -120.75
N PRO A 138 113.01 27.77 -120.70
CA PRO A 138 112.56 28.41 -119.47
C PRO A 138 111.07 28.12 -119.14
N GLY A 139 110.77 27.97 -117.85
CA GLY A 139 109.41 27.80 -117.31
C GLY A 139 109.15 26.41 -116.70
N LEU A 140 108.02 26.26 -116.01
CA LEU A 140 107.65 24.99 -115.37
C LEU A 140 107.23 23.91 -116.37
N THR A 141 107.59 22.66 -116.07
CA THR A 141 107.19 21.45 -116.79
C THR A 141 105.79 20.96 -116.44
N THR A 142 105.18 21.47 -115.37
CA THR A 142 103.88 21.02 -114.82
C THR A 142 102.95 22.20 -114.57
N GLY A 143 101.67 22.05 -114.93
CA GLY A 143 100.58 22.95 -114.53
C GLY A 143 99.62 22.26 -113.56
N ILE A 144 99.04 23.01 -112.62
CA ILE A 144 98.11 22.51 -111.58
C ILE A 144 96.87 23.41 -111.53
N GLU A 145 95.69 22.81 -111.40
CA GLU A 145 94.40 23.48 -111.23
C GLU A 145 93.71 22.98 -109.94
N ARG A 146 92.93 23.84 -109.27
CA ARG A 146 92.24 23.55 -107.99
C ARG A 146 90.79 24.03 -108.01
N ARG A 147 89.88 23.28 -107.37
CA ARG A 147 88.48 23.68 -107.17
C ARG A 147 87.94 23.25 -105.80
N GLN A 148 86.83 23.83 -105.37
CA GLN A 148 86.14 23.47 -104.12
C GLN A 148 85.13 22.32 -104.32
N CYS A 149 84.80 21.63 -103.23
CA CYS A 149 83.86 20.50 -103.18
C CYS A 149 83.24 20.37 -101.78
N ASN A 150 82.09 19.69 -101.66
CA ASN A 150 81.41 19.38 -100.39
C ASN A 150 81.23 20.60 -99.45
N THR A 151 80.59 21.64 -99.98
CA THR A 151 80.36 22.94 -99.32
C THR A 151 79.24 22.94 -98.28
N ASN A 152 78.50 21.84 -98.12
CA ASN A 152 77.38 21.74 -97.17
C ASN A 152 77.86 21.81 -95.71
N PRO A 153 77.12 22.48 -94.79
CA PRO A 153 77.41 22.47 -93.36
C PRO A 153 77.40 21.06 -92.75
N CYS A 154 78.18 20.85 -91.70
CA CYS A 154 78.20 19.59 -90.95
C CYS A 154 77.07 19.53 -89.89
N PRO A 155 76.59 18.33 -89.49
CA PRO A 155 75.64 18.16 -88.40
C PRO A 155 76.10 18.79 -87.07
N VAL A 156 75.15 19.35 -86.31
CA VAL A 156 75.38 19.88 -84.95
C VAL A 156 74.38 19.23 -84.01
N ASP A 157 74.87 18.38 -83.10
CA ASP A 157 74.05 17.75 -82.05
C ASP A 157 73.53 18.78 -81.04
N GLY A 158 72.29 18.58 -80.57
CA GLY A 158 71.70 19.46 -79.57
C GLY A 158 72.25 19.23 -78.17
N LYS A 159 72.18 20.26 -77.31
CA LYS A 159 72.48 20.14 -75.88
C LYS A 159 71.36 20.74 -75.02
N TRP A 160 71.23 20.19 -73.82
CA TRP A 160 70.21 20.60 -72.85
C TRP A 160 70.39 22.06 -72.40
N SER A 161 69.28 22.79 -72.32
CA SER A 161 69.19 24.01 -71.52
C SER A 161 69.40 23.69 -70.04
N SER A 162 69.73 24.71 -69.24
CA SER A 162 69.54 24.65 -67.79
C SER A 162 68.10 24.26 -67.45
N TRP A 163 67.93 23.58 -66.31
CA TRP A 163 66.62 23.34 -65.73
C TRP A 163 65.99 24.67 -65.28
N THR A 164 64.67 24.80 -65.41
CA THR A 164 63.92 25.84 -64.71
C THR A 164 64.02 25.65 -63.19
N SER A 165 63.75 26.72 -62.44
CA SER A 165 63.38 26.60 -61.03
C SER A 165 62.22 25.60 -60.86
N TRP A 166 62.15 24.97 -59.68
CA TRP A 166 61.01 24.14 -59.31
C TRP A 166 59.73 24.98 -59.23
N SER A 167 58.61 24.40 -59.67
CA SER A 167 57.29 24.94 -59.39
C SER A 167 57.01 24.99 -57.88
N SER A 168 56.04 25.80 -57.49
CA SER A 168 55.36 25.65 -56.20
C SER A 168 54.82 24.22 -56.04
N TRP A 169 54.72 23.75 -54.81
CA TRP A 169 54.07 22.48 -54.48
C TRP A 169 52.58 22.55 -54.79
N SER A 170 52.01 21.48 -55.36
CA SER A 170 50.56 21.32 -55.53
C SER A 170 49.80 21.41 -54.21
N THR A 171 48.48 21.54 -54.25
CA THR A 171 47.63 21.21 -53.10
C THR A 171 47.85 19.74 -52.69
N CYS A 172 47.59 19.42 -51.41
CA CYS A 172 47.71 18.07 -50.90
C CYS A 172 46.55 17.20 -51.42
N THR A 173 46.82 15.99 -51.91
CA THR A 173 45.78 15.11 -52.48
C THR A 173 44.77 14.57 -51.47
N LYS A 174 44.99 14.75 -50.17
CA LYS A 174 44.03 14.39 -49.10
C LYS A 174 44.07 15.45 -48.00
N ASN A 175 42.95 15.64 -47.30
CA ASN A 175 42.90 16.51 -46.12
C ASN A 175 43.35 15.81 -44.82
N CYS A 176 43.39 14.47 -44.81
CA CYS A 176 43.87 13.61 -43.73
C CYS A 176 44.31 12.24 -44.29
N GLY A 177 44.94 11.40 -43.48
CA GLY A 177 45.29 10.02 -43.87
C GLY A 177 46.41 9.92 -44.92
N THR A 178 47.40 10.81 -44.83
CA THR A 178 48.60 10.90 -45.68
C THR A 178 48.28 11.10 -47.16
N GLY A 179 48.26 12.36 -47.58
CA GLY A 179 48.24 12.78 -48.98
C GLY A 179 49.65 12.95 -49.56
N LYS A 180 49.70 13.38 -50.82
CA LYS A 180 50.93 13.74 -51.55
C LYS A 180 50.83 15.17 -52.09
N GLN A 181 51.96 15.87 -52.12
CA GLN A 181 52.15 17.06 -52.95
C GLN A 181 53.21 16.77 -54.02
N VAL A 182 53.04 17.37 -55.19
CA VAL A 182 53.93 17.22 -56.35
C VAL A 182 54.45 18.58 -56.77
N ARG A 183 55.72 18.66 -57.20
CA ARG A 183 56.28 19.82 -57.92
C ARG A 183 57.12 19.37 -59.11
N THR A 184 57.25 20.24 -60.11
CA THR A 184 57.95 19.92 -61.36
C THR A 184 58.95 20.99 -61.78
N LYS A 185 59.90 20.62 -62.64
CA LYS A 185 60.82 21.53 -63.34
C LYS A 185 61.05 21.02 -64.76
N THR A 186 61.37 21.90 -65.71
CA THR A 186 61.52 21.53 -67.13
C THR A 186 62.87 21.97 -67.72
N ARG A 187 63.26 21.36 -68.84
CA ARG A 187 64.40 21.74 -69.69
C ARG A 187 64.09 21.42 -71.15
N SER A 188 64.81 22.07 -72.07
CA SER A 188 64.62 21.89 -73.52
C SER A 188 65.94 21.60 -74.24
N CYS A 189 65.89 20.93 -75.39
CA CYS A 189 67.07 20.66 -76.22
C CYS A 189 67.35 21.85 -77.15
N SER A 190 67.95 22.90 -76.60
CA SER A 190 67.99 24.24 -77.22
C SER A 190 69.30 25.00 -77.10
N ASN A 191 70.30 24.49 -76.38
CA ASN A 191 71.54 25.24 -76.09
C ASN A 191 72.84 24.47 -76.46
N PRO A 192 73.12 24.19 -77.75
CA PRO A 192 72.37 24.62 -78.93
C PRO A 192 71.21 23.66 -79.28
N LYS A 193 70.31 24.13 -80.16
CA LYS A 193 69.30 23.28 -80.83
C LYS A 193 70.01 22.39 -81.88
N PRO A 194 69.57 21.14 -82.11
CA PRO A 194 70.12 20.32 -83.19
C PRO A 194 69.93 20.98 -84.56
N LEU A 195 70.98 20.99 -85.38
CA LEU A 195 70.98 21.54 -86.75
C LEU A 195 71.65 20.56 -87.73
N TYR A 196 71.30 20.70 -89.02
CA TYR A 196 71.89 19.95 -90.14
C TYR A 196 71.92 18.42 -89.95
N GLY A 197 70.89 17.84 -89.31
CA GLY A 197 70.79 16.41 -89.06
C GLY A 197 71.43 15.90 -87.76
N GLY A 198 71.85 16.79 -86.86
CA GLY A 198 72.34 16.41 -85.53
C GLY A 198 71.25 15.82 -84.61
N ASN A 199 71.70 15.09 -83.59
CA ASN A 199 70.86 14.30 -82.69
C ASN A 199 70.10 15.16 -81.68
N GLN A 200 68.92 14.66 -81.27
CA GLN A 200 68.14 15.19 -80.15
C GLN A 200 68.77 14.80 -78.81
N CYS A 201 68.53 15.61 -77.78
CA CYS A 201 69.09 15.40 -76.45
C CYS A 201 68.44 14.19 -75.75
N PRO A 202 69.21 13.21 -75.25
CA PRO A 202 68.65 12.03 -74.58
C PRO A 202 68.23 12.32 -73.13
N GLY A 203 67.14 11.69 -72.70
CA GLY A 203 66.58 11.76 -71.35
C GLY A 203 65.32 12.63 -71.21
N LEU A 204 64.76 12.69 -70.01
CA LEU A 204 63.49 13.39 -69.75
C LEU A 204 63.63 14.92 -69.83
N THR A 205 62.58 15.56 -70.35
CA THR A 205 62.38 17.01 -70.40
C THR A 205 61.82 17.59 -69.10
N THR A 206 61.18 16.77 -68.26
CA THR A 206 60.54 17.17 -67.00
C THR A 206 61.08 16.35 -65.83
N GLY A 207 61.45 17.02 -64.75
CA GLY A 207 61.74 16.42 -63.44
C GLY A 207 60.54 16.58 -62.52
N VAL A 208 60.26 15.56 -61.71
CA VAL A 208 59.12 15.50 -60.77
C VAL A 208 59.65 15.16 -59.38
N GLU A 209 59.13 15.83 -58.35
CA GLU A 209 59.43 15.55 -56.94
C GLU A 209 58.13 15.43 -56.14
N ASN A 210 58.09 14.50 -55.20
CA ASN A 210 56.92 14.19 -54.37
C ASN A 210 57.27 14.34 -52.89
N ARG A 211 56.36 14.89 -52.09
CA ARG A 211 56.44 14.84 -50.62
C ARG A 211 55.11 14.43 -49.98
N GLN A 212 55.18 13.90 -48.76
CA GLN A 212 54.00 13.62 -47.95
C GLN A 212 53.43 14.91 -47.35
N CYS A 213 52.12 14.92 -47.12
CA CYS A 213 51.37 16.01 -46.51
C CYS A 213 50.14 15.45 -45.78
N ASN A 214 49.59 16.20 -44.82
CA ASN A 214 48.38 15.84 -44.07
C ASN A 214 48.43 14.39 -43.54
N THR A 215 49.52 14.07 -42.83
CA THR A 215 49.81 12.75 -42.24
C THR A 215 48.94 12.41 -41.03
N ASN A 216 48.23 13.40 -40.47
CA ASN A 216 47.29 13.20 -39.38
C ASN A 216 46.23 12.14 -39.76
N PRO A 217 45.88 11.20 -38.87
CA PRO A 217 44.77 10.27 -39.08
C PRO A 217 43.46 11.00 -39.39
N CYS A 218 42.59 10.37 -40.19
CA CYS A 218 41.25 10.90 -40.43
C CYS A 218 40.33 10.66 -39.21
N PRO A 219 39.36 11.55 -38.95
CA PRO A 219 38.29 11.27 -38.00
C PRO A 219 37.58 9.95 -38.30
N ILE A 220 37.36 9.14 -37.27
CA ILE A 220 36.57 7.92 -37.33
C ILE A 220 35.30 8.18 -36.52
N ASP A 221 34.17 8.37 -37.21
CA ASP A 221 32.87 8.53 -36.55
C ASP A 221 32.49 7.23 -35.82
N GLY A 222 32.00 7.34 -34.59
CA GLY A 222 31.61 6.18 -33.80
C GLY A 222 30.31 5.55 -34.30
N SER A 223 30.18 4.25 -34.10
CA SER A 223 28.95 3.51 -34.36
C SER A 223 28.56 2.61 -33.18
N TRP A 224 27.24 2.38 -33.08
CA TRP A 224 26.63 1.66 -31.98
C TRP A 224 27.01 0.17 -32.01
N SER A 225 27.27 -0.39 -30.83
CA SER A 225 27.21 -1.83 -30.61
C SER A 225 25.81 -2.36 -30.91
N VAL A 226 25.69 -3.69 -31.07
CA VAL A 226 24.38 -4.34 -30.96
C VAL A 226 23.75 -4.01 -29.60
N TRP A 227 22.41 -3.91 -29.58
CA TRP A 227 21.65 -3.79 -28.34
C TRP A 227 21.82 -5.05 -27.50
N THR A 228 21.90 -4.89 -26.18
CA THR A 228 21.66 -6.02 -25.25
C THR A 228 20.25 -6.57 -25.44
N SER A 229 20.05 -7.82 -25.05
CA SER A 229 18.70 -8.32 -24.76
C SER A 229 17.99 -7.40 -23.76
N TRP A 230 16.67 -7.32 -23.86
CA TRP A 230 15.84 -6.68 -22.85
C TRP A 230 16.06 -7.34 -21.48
N ASN A 231 16.16 -6.55 -20.42
CA ASN A 231 16.08 -7.08 -19.07
C ASN A 231 14.65 -7.59 -18.76
N ASN A 232 14.52 -8.31 -17.64
CA ASN A 232 13.21 -8.70 -17.13
C ASN A 232 12.39 -7.46 -16.76
N TRP A 233 11.08 -7.53 -17.00
CA TRP A 233 10.13 -6.51 -16.55
C TRP A 233 10.26 -6.29 -15.04
N SER A 234 10.23 -5.03 -14.61
CA SER A 234 10.15 -4.66 -13.19
C SER A 234 8.93 -5.31 -12.52
N ILE A 235 8.88 -5.31 -11.19
CA ILE A 235 7.60 -5.48 -10.49
C ILE A 235 6.61 -4.40 -10.94
N CYS A 236 5.31 -4.70 -10.87
CA CYS A 236 4.26 -3.75 -11.19
C CYS A 236 4.20 -2.64 -10.12
N THR A 237 4.09 -1.37 -10.52
CA THR A 237 4.08 -0.24 -9.57
C THR A 237 2.87 -0.22 -8.63
N LYS A 238 1.79 -0.95 -8.95
CA LYS A 238 0.62 -1.13 -8.09
C LYS A 238 0.20 -2.60 -8.04
N SER A 239 -0.37 -3.04 -6.92
CA SER A 239 -1.01 -4.35 -6.80
C SER A 239 -2.37 -4.43 -7.53
N CYS A 240 -3.03 -3.29 -7.73
CA CYS A 240 -4.32 -3.15 -8.41
C CYS A 240 -4.49 -1.71 -8.98
N GLY A 241 -5.53 -1.46 -9.76
CA GLY A 241 -5.87 -0.10 -10.22
C GLY A 241 -4.89 0.47 -11.26
N THR A 242 -4.43 -0.41 -12.17
CA THR A 242 -3.51 -0.12 -13.28
C THR A 242 -2.18 0.47 -12.82
N GLY A 243 -1.20 -0.40 -12.61
CA GLY A 243 0.21 -0.02 -12.49
C GLY A 243 0.94 -0.14 -13.83
N ASP A 244 2.24 0.14 -13.79
CA ASP A 244 3.15 0.00 -14.92
C ASP A 244 4.29 -0.95 -14.57
N GLN A 245 4.82 -1.64 -15.58
CA GLN A 245 6.12 -2.30 -15.56
C GLN A 245 7.02 -1.61 -16.58
N VAL A 246 8.29 -1.48 -16.22
CA VAL A 246 9.34 -0.91 -17.06
C VAL A 246 10.39 -2.00 -17.33
N ARG A 247 10.88 -2.04 -18.57
CA ARG A 247 12.09 -2.78 -18.93
C ARG A 247 13.03 -1.90 -19.76
N ASN A 248 14.31 -2.22 -19.74
CA ASN A 248 15.33 -1.51 -20.48
C ASN A 248 16.30 -2.45 -21.21
N LYS A 249 17.00 -1.86 -22.18
CA LYS A 249 18.15 -2.45 -22.90
C LYS A 249 19.18 -1.36 -23.16
N THR A 250 20.44 -1.74 -23.32
CA THR A 250 21.55 -0.80 -23.51
C THR A 250 22.39 -1.11 -24.74
N ARG A 251 23.15 -0.13 -25.20
CA ARG A 251 24.16 -0.23 -26.26
C ARG A 251 25.27 0.79 -25.98
N SER A 252 26.46 0.52 -26.51
CA SER A 252 27.65 1.37 -26.31
C SER A 252 28.16 1.91 -27.65
N CYS A 253 28.77 3.09 -27.65
CA CYS A 253 29.33 3.70 -28.86
C CYS A 253 30.76 3.18 -29.10
N THR A 254 30.89 1.89 -29.39
CA THR A 254 32.18 1.16 -29.38
C THR A 254 32.43 0.31 -30.64
N ASN A 255 31.57 0.38 -31.66
CA ASN A 255 31.67 -0.46 -32.87
C ASN A 255 31.58 0.36 -34.17
N PRO A 256 32.62 1.16 -34.51
CA PRO A 256 33.83 1.44 -33.72
C PRO A 256 33.61 2.58 -32.72
N GLU A 257 34.58 2.79 -31.84
CA GLU A 257 34.64 3.96 -30.95
C GLU A 257 35.04 5.23 -31.75
N PRO A 258 34.50 6.42 -31.43
CA PRO A 258 34.91 7.67 -32.06
C PRO A 258 36.40 7.98 -31.82
N LEU A 259 37.19 8.09 -32.89
CA LEU A 259 38.62 8.43 -32.81
C LEU A 259 38.97 9.64 -33.67
N TYR A 260 40.07 10.31 -33.33
CA TYR A 260 40.66 11.43 -34.08
C TYR A 260 39.68 12.59 -34.37
N GLY A 261 38.77 12.87 -33.44
CA GLY A 261 37.76 13.93 -33.59
C GLY A 261 36.51 13.53 -34.38
N GLY A 262 36.29 12.23 -34.59
CA GLY A 262 35.05 11.70 -35.15
C GLY A 262 33.83 11.94 -34.25
N LYS A 263 32.65 11.90 -34.85
CA LYS A 263 31.37 12.19 -34.17
C LYS A 263 30.99 11.10 -33.19
N GLN A 264 30.39 11.54 -32.09
CA GLN A 264 29.72 10.66 -31.12
C GLN A 264 28.46 10.03 -31.73
N CYS A 265 28.09 8.83 -31.29
CA CYS A 265 26.94 8.11 -31.82
C CYS A 265 25.63 8.87 -31.53
N PRO A 266 24.75 9.09 -32.54
CA PRO A 266 23.51 9.82 -32.35
C PRO A 266 22.43 8.98 -31.63
N GLY A 267 21.66 9.65 -30.76
CA GLY A 267 20.59 9.06 -29.96
C GLY A 267 21.04 8.57 -28.58
N LEU A 268 20.12 8.02 -27.79
CA LEU A 268 20.42 7.55 -26.44
C LEU A 268 21.07 6.14 -26.44
N PRO A 269 21.94 5.85 -25.45
CA PRO A 269 22.51 4.51 -25.24
C PRO A 269 21.54 3.52 -24.58
N THR A 270 20.39 4.00 -24.08
CA THR A 270 19.39 3.21 -23.37
C THR A 270 18.05 3.25 -24.11
N GLY A 271 17.44 2.09 -24.34
CA GLY A 271 16.06 1.96 -24.78
C GLY A 271 15.19 1.53 -23.61
N VAL A 272 14.03 2.16 -23.45
CA VAL A 272 13.06 1.89 -22.37
C VAL A 272 11.72 1.52 -23.00
N GLU A 273 11.05 0.53 -22.41
CA GLU A 273 9.71 0.09 -22.80
C GLU A 273 8.84 -0.02 -21.55
N ASN A 274 7.61 0.50 -21.64
CA ASN A 274 6.62 0.51 -20.57
C ASN A 274 5.42 -0.35 -20.99
N ARG A 275 4.83 -1.09 -20.04
CA ARG A 275 3.53 -1.73 -20.25
C ARG A 275 2.66 -1.61 -18.99
N GLN A 276 1.35 -1.56 -19.20
CA GLN A 276 0.39 -1.62 -18.11
C GLN A 276 0.33 -3.03 -17.50
N CYS A 277 0.09 -3.08 -16.19
CA CYS A 277 -0.03 -4.30 -15.40
C CYS A 277 -1.09 -4.10 -14.30
N ASN A 278 -1.61 -5.20 -13.75
CA ASN A 278 -2.60 -5.19 -12.67
C ASN A 278 -3.76 -4.20 -12.93
N THR A 279 -4.32 -4.29 -14.14
CA THR A 279 -5.46 -3.48 -14.62
C THR A 279 -6.79 -3.81 -13.93
N ASN A 280 -6.82 -4.87 -13.12
CA ASN A 280 -7.93 -5.20 -12.25
C ASN A 280 -8.20 -4.05 -11.27
N LEU A 281 -9.47 -3.68 -11.13
CA LEU A 281 -9.91 -2.62 -10.21
C LEU A 281 -9.59 -3.01 -8.76
N CYS A 282 -9.14 -2.04 -7.96
CA CYS A 282 -8.81 -2.26 -6.55
C CYS A 282 -10.06 -2.59 -5.72
N PRO A 283 -9.94 -3.46 -4.69
CA PRO A 283 -10.95 -3.59 -3.65
C PRO A 283 -11.29 -2.21 -3.07
N VAL A 284 -12.59 -1.90 -2.99
CA VAL A 284 -13.11 -0.74 -2.27
C VAL A 284 -13.89 -1.29 -1.10
N ASP A 285 -13.36 -1.13 0.11
CA ASP A 285 -14.05 -1.54 1.33
C ASP A 285 -15.30 -0.69 1.54
N GLY A 286 -16.37 -1.32 2.01
CA GLY A 286 -17.61 -0.60 2.29
C GLY A 286 -17.50 0.28 3.52
N ASN A 287 -18.20 1.40 3.50
CA ASN A 287 -18.38 2.24 4.68
C ASN A 287 -19.86 2.56 4.89
N TRP A 288 -20.20 2.82 6.15
CA TRP A 288 -21.57 3.01 6.61
C TRP A 288 -22.16 4.29 6.04
N SER A 289 -23.41 4.20 5.56
CA SER A 289 -24.26 5.39 5.42
C SER A 289 -24.40 6.09 6.78
N PRO A 290 -24.71 7.39 6.80
CA PRO A 290 -25.29 8.01 7.99
C PRO A 290 -26.45 7.16 8.52
N TRP A 291 -26.62 7.14 9.83
CA TRP A 291 -27.82 6.56 10.44
C TRP A 291 -29.04 7.35 9.97
N ILE A 292 -30.08 6.63 9.52
CA ILE A 292 -31.41 7.22 9.37
C ILE A 292 -31.88 7.70 10.75
N SER A 293 -32.62 8.82 10.78
CA SER A 293 -33.21 9.33 12.01
C SER A 293 -34.01 8.26 12.76
N TRP A 294 -34.00 8.31 14.08
CA TRP A 294 -34.78 7.40 14.91
C TRP A 294 -36.25 7.39 14.52
N SER A 295 -36.86 6.21 14.47
CA SER A 295 -38.31 6.07 14.38
C SER A 295 -38.99 6.77 15.54
N SER A 296 -40.28 7.10 15.37
CA SER A 296 -41.16 7.37 16.50
C SER A 296 -41.10 6.22 17.51
N TRP A 297 -41.29 6.55 18.79
CA TRP A 297 -41.47 5.55 19.84
C TRP A 297 -42.73 4.73 19.59
N SER A 298 -42.67 3.43 19.87
CA SER A 298 -43.84 2.56 19.86
C SER A 298 -44.90 3.01 20.87
N THR A 299 -46.09 2.44 20.80
CA THR A 299 -47.01 2.46 21.95
C THR A 299 -46.37 1.77 23.16
N CYS A 300 -46.77 2.17 24.37
CA CYS A 300 -46.25 1.57 25.61
C CYS A 300 -46.86 0.17 25.80
N THR A 301 -46.02 -0.84 26.11
CA THR A 301 -46.49 -2.24 26.24
C THR A 301 -47.45 -2.49 27.41
N LYS A 302 -47.55 -1.57 28.36
CA LYS A 302 -48.50 -1.62 29.49
C LYS A 302 -49.08 -0.24 29.76
N ASN A 303 -50.29 -0.17 30.27
CA ASN A 303 -50.91 1.10 30.69
C ASN A 303 -50.45 1.56 32.09
N CYS A 304 -49.81 0.68 32.87
CA CYS A 304 -49.26 0.93 34.20
C CYS A 304 -48.20 -0.13 34.54
N GLY A 305 -47.46 0.05 35.63
CA GLY A 305 -46.57 -0.98 36.18
C GLY A 305 -45.32 -1.26 35.33
N ASN A 306 -44.64 -0.20 34.87
CA ASN A 306 -43.42 -0.24 34.07
C ASN A 306 -43.61 -1.01 32.76
N GLY A 307 -44.26 -0.34 31.80
CA GLY A 307 -44.22 -0.74 30.39
C GLY A 307 -42.90 -0.34 29.72
N SER A 308 -42.71 -0.78 28.49
CA SER A 308 -41.59 -0.40 27.64
C SER A 308 -42.06 0.22 26.33
N GLN A 309 -41.29 1.16 25.79
CA GLN A 309 -41.39 1.64 24.41
C GLN A 309 -40.06 1.39 23.71
N GLY A 310 -40.14 0.84 22.50
CA GLY A 310 -39.00 0.67 21.61
C GLY A 310 -39.02 1.71 20.49
N ARG A 311 -37.84 2.08 19.99
CA ARG A 311 -37.66 2.72 18.69
C ARG A 311 -36.43 2.14 17.99
N THR A 312 -36.40 2.24 16.66
CA THR A 312 -35.30 1.71 15.86
C THR A 312 -34.76 2.74 14.89
N ARG A 313 -33.54 2.52 14.43
CA ARG A 313 -32.92 3.24 13.30
C ARG A 313 -32.08 2.27 12.49
N THR A 314 -31.89 2.57 11.21
CA THR A 314 -31.12 1.72 10.30
C THR A 314 -30.03 2.50 9.59
N ARG A 315 -29.01 1.76 9.13
CA ARG A 315 -27.93 2.22 8.25
C ARG A 315 -27.57 1.11 7.28
N SER A 316 -27.01 1.48 6.14
CA SER A 316 -26.65 0.55 5.06
C SER A 316 -25.17 0.68 4.71
N CYS A 317 -24.54 -0.41 4.28
CA CYS A 317 -23.14 -0.41 3.85
C CYS A 317 -23.04 0.09 2.39
N THR A 318 -23.22 1.40 2.19
CA THR A 318 -23.43 2.00 0.86
C THR A 318 -22.67 3.30 0.61
N ASN A 319 -21.87 3.79 1.56
CA ASN A 319 -21.19 5.10 1.44
C ASN A 319 -19.65 5.02 1.67
N PRO A 320 -18.88 4.35 0.79
CA PRO A 320 -19.32 3.67 -0.43
C PRO A 320 -19.81 2.24 -0.18
N LYS A 321 -20.46 1.65 -1.18
CA LYS A 321 -20.76 0.21 -1.22
C LYS A 321 -19.45 -0.57 -1.44
N PRO A 322 -19.25 -1.75 -0.82
CA PRO A 322 -18.13 -2.63 -1.15
C PRO A 322 -18.09 -2.97 -2.64
N LEU A 323 -16.94 -2.82 -3.28
CA LEU A 323 -16.71 -3.17 -4.69
C LEU A 323 -15.40 -3.97 -4.85
N HIS A 324 -15.31 -4.73 -5.94
CA HIS A 324 -14.10 -5.46 -6.38
C HIS A 324 -13.45 -6.36 -5.30
N GLY A 325 -14.27 -6.96 -4.43
CA GLY A 325 -13.80 -7.83 -3.35
C GLY A 325 -13.48 -7.13 -2.04
N GLY A 326 -13.77 -5.83 -1.91
CA GLY A 326 -13.64 -5.10 -0.65
C GLY A 326 -14.57 -5.61 0.46
N GLN A 327 -14.18 -5.36 1.71
CA GLN A 327 -14.84 -5.88 2.90
C GLN A 327 -16.22 -5.27 3.13
N GLN A 328 -17.11 -6.06 3.74
CA GLN A 328 -18.41 -5.60 4.22
C GLN A 328 -18.24 -4.79 5.52
N CYS A 329 -19.12 -3.82 5.74
CA CYS A 329 -19.07 -2.96 6.92
C CYS A 329 -19.29 -3.77 8.21
N PRO A 330 -18.39 -3.71 9.21
CA PRO A 330 -18.54 -4.47 10.44
C PRO A 330 -19.59 -3.84 11.39
N GLY A 331 -20.34 -4.71 12.08
CA GLY A 331 -21.33 -4.35 13.09
C GLY A 331 -22.79 -4.40 12.59
N LEU A 332 -23.73 -4.08 13.49
CA LEU A 332 -25.17 -4.18 13.21
C LEU A 332 -25.66 -3.09 12.25
N THR A 333 -26.63 -3.44 11.40
CA THR A 333 -27.35 -2.54 10.49
C THR A 333 -28.49 -1.78 11.17
N THR A 334 -29.03 -2.33 12.27
CA THR A 334 -30.16 -1.77 13.03
C THR A 334 -29.72 -1.41 14.44
N GLY A 335 -29.98 -0.18 14.86
CA GLY A 335 -29.91 0.27 16.25
C GLY A 335 -31.29 0.18 16.89
N VAL A 336 -31.36 -0.33 18.11
CA VAL A 336 -32.59 -0.42 18.92
C VAL A 336 -32.38 0.36 20.20
N GLU A 337 -33.36 1.17 20.60
CA GLU A 337 -33.37 1.88 21.88
C GLU A 337 -34.70 1.58 22.58
N ASN A 338 -34.64 1.26 23.87
CA ASN A 338 -35.80 0.98 24.70
C ASN A 338 -35.82 1.96 25.87
N ARG A 339 -37.01 2.46 26.23
CA ARG A 339 -37.23 3.26 27.44
C ARG A 339 -38.41 2.74 28.23
N GLN A 340 -38.38 2.96 29.54
CA GLN A 340 -39.55 2.71 30.38
C GLN A 340 -40.63 3.76 30.14
N CYS A 341 -41.88 3.34 30.27
CA CYS A 341 -43.08 4.17 30.14
C CYS A 341 -44.14 3.67 31.12
N ASN A 342 -45.10 4.54 31.46
CA ASN A 342 -46.18 4.20 32.40
C ASN A 342 -45.65 3.54 33.69
N THR A 343 -44.67 4.22 34.31
CA THR A 343 -43.98 3.78 35.53
C THR A 343 -44.85 3.85 36.78
N ASN A 344 -45.96 4.59 36.71
CA ASN A 344 -47.00 4.62 37.74
C ASN A 344 -47.47 3.19 38.05
N PRO A 345 -47.50 2.77 39.34
CA PRO A 345 -48.00 1.46 39.73
C PRO A 345 -49.44 1.21 39.25
N CYS A 346 -49.76 -0.04 38.95
CA CYS A 346 -51.12 -0.42 38.58
C CYS A 346 -52.08 -0.38 39.79
N PRO A 347 -53.38 -0.11 39.57
CA PRO A 347 -54.41 -0.27 40.59
C PRO A 347 -54.37 -1.67 41.22
N VAL A 348 -54.33 -1.72 42.55
CA VAL A 348 -54.44 -2.96 43.34
C VAL A 348 -55.81 -2.94 44.00
N ASN A 349 -56.71 -3.81 43.55
CA ASN A 349 -58.04 -3.94 44.14
C ASN A 349 -57.95 -4.59 45.53
N GLY A 350 -58.80 -4.13 46.46
CA GLY A 350 -58.86 -4.67 47.81
C GLY A 350 -59.37 -6.10 47.86
N GLY A 351 -58.72 -6.93 48.69
CA GLY A 351 -59.20 -8.26 49.06
C GLY A 351 -59.52 -8.33 50.56
N TRP A 352 -60.56 -9.10 50.88
CA TRP A 352 -60.96 -9.34 52.26
C TRP A 352 -59.90 -10.17 53.00
N SER A 353 -59.60 -9.79 54.25
CA SER A 353 -58.98 -10.70 55.20
C SER A 353 -59.89 -11.91 55.45
N SER A 354 -59.32 -13.01 55.94
CA SER A 354 -60.10 -14.03 56.64
C SER A 354 -60.93 -13.36 57.75
N TYR A 355 -62.11 -13.90 58.03
CA TYR A 355 -62.87 -13.49 59.21
C TYR A 355 -62.09 -13.81 60.48
N GLY A 356 -62.12 -12.90 61.45
CA GLY A 356 -61.66 -13.19 62.81
C GLY A 356 -62.55 -14.22 63.51
N SER A 357 -62.12 -14.62 64.70
CA SER A 357 -62.91 -15.48 65.59
C SER A 357 -64.26 -14.82 65.94
N TRP A 358 -65.27 -15.65 66.17
CA TRP A 358 -66.54 -15.20 66.74
C TRP A 358 -66.34 -14.55 68.11
N SER A 359 -67.07 -13.47 68.38
CA SER A 359 -67.22 -12.91 69.73
C SER A 359 -67.90 -13.91 70.67
N PRO A 360 -67.74 -13.75 72.01
CA PRO A 360 -68.57 -14.45 72.98
C PRO A 360 -70.07 -14.18 72.73
N TRP A 361 -70.92 -15.13 73.10
CA TRP A 361 -72.37 -14.89 73.10
C TRP A 361 -72.74 -13.78 74.09
N THR A 362 -73.62 -12.87 73.68
CA THR A 362 -74.25 -11.90 74.58
C THR A 362 -75.13 -12.59 75.62
N SER A 363 -75.37 -11.93 76.74
CA SER A 363 -76.39 -12.38 77.70
C SER A 363 -77.76 -12.45 77.03
N CYS A 364 -78.58 -13.43 77.44
CA CYS A 364 -79.93 -13.58 76.91
C CYS A 364 -80.79 -12.32 77.15
N THR A 365 -81.54 -11.87 76.15
CA THR A 365 -82.33 -10.62 76.23
C THR A 365 -83.38 -10.59 77.33
N VAL A 366 -83.89 -11.75 77.78
CA VAL A 366 -84.85 -11.87 78.89
C VAL A 366 -84.52 -13.06 79.80
N PRO A 367 -84.87 -13.02 81.11
CA PRO A 367 -84.58 -14.10 82.05
C PRO A 367 -85.51 -15.33 81.92
N CYS A 368 -86.72 -15.16 81.37
CA CYS A 368 -87.69 -16.24 81.12
C CYS A 368 -88.64 -15.82 79.99
N GLY A 369 -89.40 -16.78 79.44
CA GLY A 369 -90.41 -16.53 78.40
C GLY A 369 -89.90 -16.53 76.96
N GLY A 370 -88.62 -16.85 76.73
CA GLY A 370 -87.98 -16.87 75.41
C GLY A 370 -87.30 -15.55 75.05
N GLY A 371 -85.96 -15.57 75.05
CA GLY A 371 -85.11 -14.49 74.57
C GLY A 371 -84.16 -14.96 73.46
N SER A 372 -83.27 -14.06 73.06
CA SER A 372 -82.19 -14.35 72.10
C SER A 372 -80.84 -13.94 72.67
N GLN A 373 -79.80 -14.66 72.27
CA GLN A 373 -78.39 -14.29 72.42
C GLN A 373 -77.76 -14.20 71.03
N SER A 374 -76.84 -13.27 70.86
CA SER A 374 -76.17 -13.01 69.59
C SER A 374 -74.65 -12.99 69.75
N ARG A 375 -73.95 -13.19 68.64
CA ARG A 375 -72.50 -12.97 68.51
C ARG A 375 -72.16 -12.59 67.07
N ASP A 376 -71.01 -12.00 66.88
CA ASP A 376 -70.55 -11.46 65.61
C ASP A 376 -69.11 -11.87 65.30
N LYS A 377 -68.71 -11.77 64.04
CA LYS A 377 -67.31 -11.84 63.61
C LYS A 377 -67.07 -10.82 62.52
N HIS A 378 -65.85 -10.30 62.47
CA HIS A 378 -65.47 -9.19 61.59
C HIS A 378 -64.31 -9.57 60.65
N ARG A 379 -64.25 -8.90 59.50
CA ARG A 379 -63.14 -8.95 58.52
C ARG A 379 -62.85 -7.54 58.01
N ILE A 380 -61.61 -7.31 57.58
CA ILE A 380 -61.16 -6.01 57.08
C ILE A 380 -60.61 -6.13 55.65
N CYS A 381 -60.64 -5.04 54.89
CA CYS A 381 -60.21 -5.00 53.49
C CYS A 381 -58.69 -4.80 53.39
N SER A 382 -57.90 -5.79 53.81
CA SER A 382 -56.45 -5.68 53.98
C SER A 382 -55.60 -6.73 53.27
N ASN A 383 -56.21 -7.67 52.54
CA ASN A 383 -55.51 -8.80 51.91
C ASN A 383 -55.83 -8.97 50.41
N PRO A 384 -55.25 -8.13 49.53
CA PRO A 384 -54.43 -6.95 49.83
C PRO A 384 -55.29 -5.72 50.17
N GLU A 385 -54.67 -4.71 50.76
CA GLU A 385 -55.27 -3.38 50.92
C GLU A 385 -55.38 -2.67 49.55
N PRO A 386 -56.47 -1.93 49.24
CA PRO A 386 -56.60 -1.18 48.00
C PRO A 386 -55.48 -0.13 47.83
N LYS A 387 -54.79 -0.12 46.68
CA LYS A 387 -53.72 0.85 46.37
C LYS A 387 -53.81 1.37 44.95
N TYR A 388 -53.26 2.56 44.72
CA TYR A 388 -53.13 3.19 43.40
C TYR A 388 -54.46 3.31 42.61
N GLY A 389 -55.56 3.62 43.31
CA GLY A 389 -56.89 3.77 42.70
C GLY A 389 -57.63 2.46 42.44
N GLY A 390 -57.18 1.33 42.99
CA GLY A 390 -57.94 0.07 42.94
C GLY A 390 -59.20 0.11 43.82
N SER A 391 -60.20 -0.69 43.45
CA SER A 391 -61.52 -0.70 44.09
C SER A 391 -61.46 -1.22 45.53
N HIS A 392 -62.32 -0.68 46.41
CA HIS A 392 -62.55 -1.23 47.74
C HIS A 392 -63.28 -2.58 47.69
N CYS A 393 -63.16 -3.37 48.76
CA CYS A 393 -63.81 -4.68 48.88
C CYS A 393 -65.34 -4.57 48.86
N VAL A 394 -66.00 -5.50 48.16
CA VAL A 394 -67.46 -5.55 48.03
C VAL A 394 -68.05 -6.61 48.98
N GLY A 395 -69.21 -6.31 49.57
CA GLY A 395 -69.93 -7.16 50.51
C GLY A 395 -69.77 -6.75 51.98
N SER A 396 -70.43 -7.47 52.90
CA SER A 396 -70.43 -7.13 54.34
C SER A 396 -69.08 -7.40 55.00
N SER A 397 -68.66 -6.50 55.90
CA SER A 397 -67.46 -6.64 56.75
C SER A 397 -67.71 -7.42 58.05
N SER A 398 -68.98 -7.70 58.37
CA SER A 398 -69.41 -8.41 59.57
C SER A 398 -70.44 -9.50 59.25
N GLU A 399 -70.47 -10.53 60.09
CA GLU A 399 -71.45 -11.61 60.06
C GLU A 399 -71.95 -11.83 61.50
N THR A 400 -73.27 -11.96 61.68
CA THR A 400 -73.91 -12.07 63.00
C THR A 400 -74.72 -13.36 63.09
N ALA A 401 -74.52 -14.12 64.17
CA ALA A 401 -75.31 -15.30 64.51
C ALA A 401 -76.22 -15.00 65.72
N SER A 402 -77.43 -15.54 65.72
CA SER A 402 -78.41 -15.40 66.81
C SER A 402 -78.98 -16.77 67.15
N LEU A 403 -79.16 -17.06 68.45
CA LEU A 403 -79.78 -18.28 68.96
C LEU A 403 -80.80 -17.96 70.06
N PRO A 404 -81.91 -18.72 70.16
CA PRO A 404 -82.87 -18.57 71.24
C PRO A 404 -82.29 -19.08 72.58
N CYS A 405 -82.77 -18.50 73.68
CA CYS A 405 -82.36 -18.81 75.06
C CYS A 405 -83.53 -18.58 76.04
N ASN A 406 -83.43 -19.10 77.27
CA ASN A 406 -84.40 -18.90 78.35
C ASN A 406 -85.88 -19.15 77.98
N ILE A 407 -86.14 -20.25 77.26
CA ILE A 407 -87.46 -20.62 76.70
C ILE A 407 -88.49 -21.09 77.75
N SER A 408 -88.11 -21.22 79.02
CA SER A 408 -89.01 -21.66 80.10
C SER A 408 -90.04 -20.57 80.45
N PRO A 409 -91.32 -20.92 80.70
CA PRO A 409 -92.36 -19.96 81.05
C PRO A 409 -92.12 -19.33 82.43
N CYS A 410 -92.51 -18.05 82.58
CA CYS A 410 -92.34 -17.30 83.82
C CYS A 410 -93.41 -17.65 84.90
N PRO A 411 -93.14 -17.41 86.20
CA PRO A 411 -94.10 -17.64 87.30
C PRO A 411 -95.39 -16.83 87.21
N ILE A 412 -96.53 -17.42 87.62
CA ILE A 412 -97.85 -16.77 87.69
C ILE A 412 -98.38 -16.85 89.12
N ASN A 413 -98.51 -15.71 89.81
CA ASN A 413 -99.04 -15.61 91.17
C ASN A 413 -100.57 -15.73 91.21
N GLY A 414 -101.14 -16.28 92.29
CA GLY A 414 -102.59 -16.45 92.45
C GLY A 414 -103.34 -15.23 92.97
N GLY A 415 -104.64 -15.15 92.64
CA GLY A 415 -105.55 -14.09 93.08
C GLY A 415 -106.89 -14.60 93.64
N TRP A 416 -107.51 -13.80 94.51
CA TRP A 416 -108.80 -14.12 95.13
C TRP A 416 -109.97 -14.00 94.15
N SER A 417 -110.93 -14.92 94.25
CA SER A 417 -112.28 -14.74 93.70
C SER A 417 -113.10 -13.75 94.53
N SER A 418 -114.21 -13.27 93.95
CA SER A 418 -115.21 -12.49 94.67
C SER A 418 -115.84 -13.29 95.82
N HIS A 419 -116.19 -12.59 96.91
CA HIS A 419 -116.92 -13.20 98.03
C HIS A 419 -118.33 -13.63 97.60
N GLY A 420 -118.75 -14.81 98.08
CA GLY A 420 -120.11 -15.32 97.93
C GLY A 420 -121.14 -14.59 98.80
N ASN A 421 -122.41 -14.98 98.63
CA ASN A 421 -123.54 -14.38 99.34
C ASN A 421 -123.55 -14.72 100.84
N TRP A 422 -124.17 -13.82 101.64
CA TRP A 422 -124.41 -14.05 103.06
C TRP A 422 -125.49 -15.13 103.30
N SER A 423 -125.28 -15.96 104.32
CA SER A 423 -126.31 -16.88 104.83
C SER A 423 -127.49 -16.12 105.47
N PRO A 424 -128.64 -16.79 105.69
CA PRO A 424 -129.70 -16.29 106.56
C PRO A 424 -129.22 -16.02 107.99
N TRP A 425 -129.98 -15.19 108.72
CA TRP A 425 -129.79 -14.97 110.16
C TRP A 425 -130.31 -16.15 111.00
N SER A 426 -129.62 -16.46 112.10
CA SER A 426 -130.10 -17.44 113.10
C SER A 426 -131.28 -16.92 113.94
N SER A 427 -131.92 -17.81 114.71
CA SER A 427 -132.91 -17.47 115.74
C SER A 427 -132.29 -16.74 116.95
N CYS A 428 -133.12 -16.00 117.69
CA CYS A 428 -132.72 -15.33 118.93
C CYS A 428 -132.49 -16.35 120.05
N ASN A 429 -131.44 -16.18 120.86
CA ASN A 429 -131.03 -17.20 121.84
C ASN A 429 -131.76 -17.14 123.21
N VAL A 430 -132.60 -16.14 123.49
CA VAL A 430 -133.41 -16.04 124.74
C VAL A 430 -134.79 -15.45 124.49
N THR A 431 -135.74 -15.67 125.41
CA THR A 431 -137.12 -15.18 125.33
C THR A 431 -137.37 -13.87 126.07
N CYS A 432 -136.67 -13.59 127.18
CA CYS A 432 -136.71 -12.31 127.91
C CYS A 432 -135.28 -11.92 128.37
N GLY A 433 -135.06 -10.64 128.70
CA GLY A 433 -133.79 -10.15 129.24
C GLY A 433 -132.64 -9.85 128.26
N GLY A 434 -132.81 -10.01 126.94
CA GLY A 434 -131.85 -9.60 125.90
C GLY A 434 -130.94 -10.72 125.34
N GLY A 435 -130.95 -10.90 124.01
CA GLY A 435 -130.23 -11.96 123.27
C GLY A 435 -129.58 -11.51 121.94
N LYS A 436 -129.02 -12.47 121.18
CA LYS A 436 -128.29 -12.24 119.90
C LYS A 436 -128.59 -13.29 118.79
N LYS A 437 -128.32 -12.93 117.51
CA LYS A 437 -128.41 -13.75 116.27
C LYS A 437 -127.23 -13.51 115.30
N THR A 438 -126.90 -14.43 114.38
CA THR A 438 -125.67 -14.36 113.50
C THR A 438 -125.84 -14.89 112.06
N ARG A 439 -124.88 -14.59 111.13
CA ARG A 439 -124.78 -15.09 109.72
C ARG A 439 -123.34 -15.06 109.13
N LYS A 440 -123.02 -15.78 108.02
CA LYS A 440 -121.65 -15.88 107.40
C LYS A 440 -121.54 -15.89 105.84
N ARG A 441 -120.35 -15.67 105.24
CA ARG A 441 -119.99 -15.80 103.78
C ARG A 441 -118.52 -16.19 103.51
N GLU A 442 -118.14 -16.65 102.29
CA GLU A 442 -116.78 -17.17 101.94
C GLU A 442 -116.25 -16.80 100.52
N ARG A 443 -114.93 -16.97 100.26
CA ARG A 443 -114.22 -16.82 98.94
C ARG A 443 -113.11 -17.86 98.68
N THR A 444 -112.55 -17.93 97.46
CA THR A 444 -111.51 -18.91 97.04
C THR A 444 -110.30 -18.28 96.33
N CYS A 445 -109.11 -18.92 96.41
CA CYS A 445 -107.91 -18.49 95.67
C CYS A 445 -107.89 -19.15 94.29
N SER A 446 -108.51 -18.51 93.29
CA SER A 446 -108.74 -19.13 91.97
C SER A 446 -108.79 -18.17 90.78
N ASN A 447 -108.46 -16.89 90.97
CA ASN A 447 -108.55 -15.88 89.92
C ASN A 447 -107.30 -14.95 89.90
N PRO A 448 -106.18 -15.38 89.27
CA PRO A 448 -105.94 -16.70 88.68
C PRO A 448 -105.48 -17.73 89.73
N VAL A 449 -105.32 -19.00 89.31
CA VAL A 449 -104.67 -20.05 90.10
C VAL A 449 -103.14 -19.93 89.95
N PRO A 450 -102.34 -20.04 91.03
CA PRO A 450 -100.88 -20.01 90.94
C PRO A 450 -100.32 -21.09 89.99
N LYS A 451 -99.37 -20.74 89.13
CA LYS A 451 -98.67 -21.66 88.22
C LYS A 451 -97.18 -21.31 88.10
N TYR A 452 -96.39 -22.28 87.62
CA TYR A 452 -94.95 -22.14 87.34
C TYR A 452 -94.13 -21.53 88.51
N GLY A 453 -94.46 -21.91 89.76
CA GLY A 453 -93.78 -21.44 90.96
C GLY A 453 -94.27 -20.10 91.54
N GLY A 454 -95.39 -19.56 91.08
CA GLY A 454 -95.99 -18.35 91.66
C GLY A 454 -96.65 -18.56 93.02
N ASN A 455 -96.81 -17.46 93.76
CA ASN A 455 -97.24 -17.42 95.16
C ASN A 455 -98.76 -17.63 95.36
N GLN A 456 -99.13 -18.13 96.55
CA GLN A 456 -100.51 -18.34 97.01
C GLN A 456 -101.18 -17.03 97.47
N CYS A 457 -102.52 -16.99 97.51
CA CYS A 457 -103.27 -15.81 97.95
C CYS A 457 -103.17 -15.55 99.47
N VAL A 458 -103.07 -14.28 99.86
CA VAL A 458 -102.94 -13.84 101.27
C VAL A 458 -104.25 -13.16 101.74
N GLY A 459 -104.78 -13.56 102.90
CA GLY A 459 -105.98 -12.97 103.52
C GLY A 459 -106.98 -14.01 104.06
N ILE A 460 -108.01 -13.54 104.79
CA ILE A 460 -109.05 -14.43 105.37
C ILE A 460 -110.03 -14.96 104.31
N ARG A 461 -110.53 -16.18 104.53
CA ARG A 461 -111.43 -16.91 103.60
C ARG A 461 -112.93 -16.70 103.89
N THR A 462 -113.29 -16.43 105.15
CA THR A 462 -114.67 -16.47 105.67
C THR A 462 -114.94 -15.23 106.55
N GLU A 463 -116.16 -14.67 106.46
CA GLU A 463 -116.61 -13.51 107.23
C GLU A 463 -117.95 -13.79 107.94
N THR A 464 -118.19 -13.20 109.13
CA THR A 464 -119.35 -13.45 110.01
C THR A 464 -119.91 -12.14 110.61
N ALA A 465 -121.23 -12.04 110.81
CA ALA A 465 -121.92 -10.87 111.38
C ALA A 465 -122.95 -11.24 112.50
N ALA A 466 -123.29 -10.29 113.40
CA ALA A 466 -124.14 -10.50 114.59
C ALA A 466 -125.08 -9.30 114.90
N ASP A 467 -126.23 -9.53 115.56
CA ASP A 467 -127.28 -8.52 115.92
C ASP A 467 -128.12 -8.94 117.17
N SER A 468 -128.97 -8.07 117.76
CA SER A 468 -129.59 -8.19 119.13
C SER A 468 -131.15 -8.34 119.17
N CYS A 469 -131.75 -8.81 120.30
CA CYS A 469 -133.21 -9.08 120.44
C CYS A 469 -133.80 -9.19 121.90
N SER A 470 -135.11 -8.92 122.09
CA SER A 470 -136.04 -9.19 123.25
C SER A 470 -135.85 -8.52 124.66
N PRO A 471 -136.63 -7.48 125.08
CA PRO A 471 -136.29 -6.61 126.24
C PRO A 471 -137.25 -6.49 127.48
N VAL A 472 -137.97 -7.52 127.97
CA VAL A 472 -139.00 -7.40 129.08
C VAL A 472 -138.58 -8.06 130.44
N PRO A 473 -138.93 -7.51 131.64
CA PRO A 473 -138.60 -8.04 133.01
C PRO A 473 -139.70 -8.90 133.75
N CYS A 474 -139.43 -9.41 134.98
CA CYS A 474 -140.14 -10.55 135.66
C CYS A 474 -140.64 -10.35 137.16
N PRO A 475 -141.49 -11.26 137.75
CA PRO A 475 -142.22 -11.11 139.06
C PRO A 475 -141.52 -11.46 140.43
N ILE A 476 -142.11 -11.10 141.61
CA ILE A 476 -141.58 -11.35 143.01
C ILE A 476 -142.67 -11.55 144.13
N ASP A 477 -142.57 -12.61 144.98
CA ASP A 477 -143.48 -12.95 146.11
C ASP A 477 -143.08 -12.40 147.53
N GLY A 478 -143.93 -12.51 148.57
CA GLY A 478 -143.69 -11.97 149.94
C GLY A 478 -143.83 -12.94 151.15
N ASP A 479 -143.28 -12.58 152.32
CA ASP A 479 -143.08 -13.47 153.51
C ASP A 479 -143.19 -12.76 154.91
N TRP A 480 -143.29 -13.55 155.99
CA TRP A 480 -143.63 -13.15 157.38
C TRP A 480 -142.49 -12.47 158.16
N SER A 481 -142.84 -11.60 159.11
CA SER A 481 -141.93 -11.10 160.16
C SER A 481 -142.02 -11.91 161.47
N SER A 482 -141.03 -11.73 162.34
CA SER A 482 -140.92 -12.39 163.65
C SER A 482 -141.92 -11.87 164.70
N PHE A 483 -142.23 -12.72 165.71
CA PHE A 483 -143.08 -12.34 166.84
C PHE A 483 -142.37 -11.37 167.81
N LYS A 484 -143.11 -10.38 168.29
CA LYS A 484 -142.69 -9.46 169.37
C LYS A 484 -142.62 -10.16 170.72
N SER A 485 -141.99 -9.50 171.70
CA SER A 485 -141.83 -10.00 173.08
C SER A 485 -143.15 -10.08 173.87
N TRP A 486 -143.17 -10.94 174.89
CA TRP A 486 -144.30 -11.08 175.82
C TRP A 486 -144.52 -9.82 176.66
N SER A 487 -145.79 -9.44 176.84
CA SER A 487 -146.22 -8.37 177.75
C SER A 487 -146.01 -8.72 179.24
N PRO A 488 -146.07 -7.74 180.16
CA PRO A 488 -145.99 -7.99 181.60
C PRO A 488 -147.14 -8.87 182.12
N TRP A 489 -146.91 -9.57 183.23
CA TRP A 489 -147.99 -10.27 183.95
C TRP A 489 -148.95 -9.27 184.61
N SER A 490 -150.25 -9.54 184.55
CA SER A 490 -151.27 -8.75 185.27
C SER A 490 -151.10 -8.78 186.79
N SER A 491 -151.81 -7.90 187.50
CA SER A 491 -151.98 -7.99 188.97
C SER A 491 -152.71 -9.29 189.37
N CYS A 492 -152.49 -9.73 190.61
CA CYS A 492 -153.21 -10.87 191.18
C CYS A 492 -154.66 -10.47 191.49
N ASN A 493 -155.63 -11.34 191.17
CA ASN A 493 -157.05 -10.98 191.26
C ASN A 493 -157.63 -10.88 192.68
N VAL A 494 -156.91 -11.33 193.73
CA VAL A 494 -157.33 -11.23 195.15
C VAL A 494 -156.15 -10.94 196.08
N THR A 495 -156.42 -10.40 197.27
CA THR A 495 -155.40 -9.99 198.25
C THR A 495 -155.04 -11.06 199.29
N CYS A 496 -155.95 -11.97 199.64
CA CYS A 496 -155.69 -13.18 200.44
C CYS A 496 -156.58 -14.34 199.94
N GLY A 497 -156.26 -15.59 200.30
CA GLY A 497 -157.05 -16.77 199.93
C GLY A 497 -156.80 -17.39 198.53
N GLY A 498 -155.93 -16.83 197.70
CA GLY A 498 -155.47 -17.41 196.41
C GLY A 498 -156.16 -16.90 195.14
N GLY A 499 -155.38 -16.47 194.14
CA GLY A 499 -155.83 -15.94 192.84
C GLY A 499 -154.87 -16.22 191.67
N THR A 500 -155.05 -15.54 190.52
CA THR A 500 -154.27 -15.75 189.27
C THR A 500 -153.92 -14.45 188.50
N LYS A 501 -153.02 -14.55 187.49
CA LYS A 501 -152.55 -13.46 186.59
C LYS A 501 -152.09 -13.95 185.19
N SER A 502 -152.09 -13.11 184.13
CA SER A 502 -151.84 -13.50 182.71
C SER A 502 -151.05 -12.50 181.80
N ARG A 503 -150.61 -12.90 180.58
CA ARG A 503 -149.86 -12.08 179.55
C ARG A 503 -149.94 -12.58 178.06
N SER A 504 -149.44 -11.81 177.05
CA SER A 504 -149.57 -12.05 175.57
C SER A 504 -148.46 -11.50 174.62
N LYS A 505 -148.41 -11.86 173.30
CA LYS A 505 -147.49 -11.31 172.22
C LYS A 505 -148.02 -11.43 170.75
N ASN A 506 -147.44 -10.74 169.72
CA ASN A 506 -147.95 -10.67 168.31
C ASN A 506 -146.93 -10.54 167.10
N ARG A 507 -147.36 -10.69 165.81
CA ARG A 507 -146.53 -10.55 164.53
C ARG A 507 -147.27 -9.99 163.27
N THR A 508 -146.55 -9.63 162.17
CA THR A 508 -147.08 -9.09 160.87
C THR A 508 -146.39 -9.64 159.59
N CYS A 509 -146.98 -9.51 158.39
CA CYS A 509 -146.45 -9.98 157.07
C CYS A 509 -145.85 -8.80 156.27
N THR A 510 -144.51 -8.67 156.22
CA THR A 510 -143.82 -7.48 155.66
C THR A 510 -142.37 -7.74 155.21
N ASN A 511 -141.94 -8.99 154.98
CA ASN A 511 -140.52 -9.31 154.80
C ASN A 511 -140.28 -10.47 153.80
N PRO A 512 -140.27 -10.23 152.47
CA PRO A 512 -140.55 -8.96 151.80
C PRO A 512 -142.06 -8.76 151.54
N GLU A 513 -142.42 -7.60 150.99
CA GLU A 513 -143.78 -7.30 150.52
C GLU A 513 -143.94 -7.68 149.03
N PRO A 514 -145.07 -8.29 148.60
CA PRO A 514 -145.21 -8.83 147.24
C PRO A 514 -145.21 -7.74 146.15
N LYS A 515 -144.53 -8.00 145.02
CA LYS A 515 -144.42 -7.03 143.90
C LYS A 515 -144.51 -7.69 142.53
N TYR A 516 -144.91 -6.92 141.51
CA TYR A 516 -145.01 -7.37 140.13
C TYR A 516 -145.89 -8.62 139.92
N GLY A 517 -146.85 -8.87 140.82
CA GLY A 517 -147.83 -9.97 140.71
C GLY A 517 -147.66 -11.14 141.69
N GLY A 518 -146.73 -11.09 142.65
CA GLY A 518 -146.52 -12.17 143.62
C GLY A 518 -147.52 -12.28 144.78
N GLN A 519 -147.43 -13.37 145.55
CA GLN A 519 -148.39 -13.83 146.58
C GLN A 519 -148.12 -13.35 148.02
N SER A 520 -149.15 -13.40 148.88
CA SER A 520 -149.19 -12.89 150.27
C SER A 520 -149.17 -13.98 151.35
N CYS A 521 -148.75 -13.64 152.59
CA CYS A 521 -148.55 -14.59 153.70
C CYS A 521 -149.84 -15.10 154.40
N VAL A 522 -149.80 -16.32 154.98
CA VAL A 522 -150.94 -16.99 155.67
C VAL A 522 -150.62 -17.42 157.11
N GLY A 523 -151.50 -17.14 158.10
CA GLY A 523 -151.35 -17.59 159.51
C GLY A 523 -151.85 -16.61 160.60
N SER A 524 -151.91 -17.08 161.87
CA SER A 524 -152.36 -16.30 163.04
C SER A 524 -151.31 -15.34 163.63
N THR A 525 -151.80 -14.30 164.33
CA THR A 525 -151.02 -13.12 164.73
C THR A 525 -150.78 -12.94 166.25
N THR A 526 -151.38 -13.70 167.18
CA THR A 526 -151.30 -13.43 168.66
C THR A 526 -151.25 -14.70 169.55
N GLU A 527 -150.58 -14.66 170.72
CA GLU A 527 -150.39 -15.78 171.70
C GLU A 527 -150.60 -15.33 173.19
N LYS A 528 -150.98 -16.21 174.15
CA LYS A 528 -151.38 -15.89 175.57
C LYS A 528 -150.97 -16.94 176.66
N SER A 529 -150.83 -16.55 177.96
CA SER A 529 -150.40 -17.42 179.10
C SER A 529 -150.88 -16.94 180.52
N THR A 530 -151.06 -17.83 181.53
CA THR A 530 -151.70 -17.57 182.88
C THR A 530 -151.11 -18.40 184.07
N VAL A 531 -151.01 -17.86 185.30
CA VAL A 531 -150.47 -18.52 186.55
C VAL A 531 -151.11 -18.06 187.90
N PHE A 532 -150.87 -18.75 189.04
CA PHE A 532 -151.44 -18.50 190.39
C PHE A 532 -150.62 -17.55 191.32
N CYS A 533 -151.24 -17.03 192.41
CA CYS A 533 -150.66 -16.09 193.39
C CYS A 533 -151.46 -15.96 194.74
N ASN A 534 -150.85 -15.40 195.79
CA ASN A 534 -151.43 -14.98 197.09
C ASN A 534 -152.06 -16.06 198.02
N SER A 535 -151.26 -17.01 198.50
CA SER A 535 -151.72 -18.27 199.15
C SER A 535 -152.00 -18.26 200.67
N MET A 536 -151.89 -17.15 201.40
CA MET A 536 -152.10 -17.15 202.86
C MET A 536 -153.58 -16.93 203.25
N PRO A 537 -154.05 -17.53 204.37
CA PRO A 537 -155.43 -17.36 204.87
C PRO A 537 -155.67 -15.94 205.40
N CYS A 538 -156.93 -15.50 205.33
CA CYS A 538 -157.37 -14.18 205.77
C CYS A 538 -157.71 -14.18 207.29
N PRO A 539 -157.52 -13.06 208.01
CA PRO A 539 -157.94 -12.88 209.41
C PRO A 539 -159.43 -12.53 209.55
#